data_AF-V5GJC5-F1
#
_entry.id   AF-V5GJC5-F1
#
_cell.length_a   1.000
_cell.length_b   1.000
_cell.length_c   1.000
_cell.angle_alpha   90.00
_cell.angle_beta   90.00
_cell.angle_gamma   90.00
#
_symmetry.space_group_name_H-M   'P 1'
#
loop_
_entity.id
_entity.type
_entity.pdbx_description
1 polymer ?
#
loop_
_entity_poly.entity_id
_entity_poly.type
_entity_poly.pdbx_seq_one_letter_code
_entity_poly.pdbx_strand_id
1 'polypeptide(L)'
;GENSYNGMSIMTDLRKLSNHPLLMRFHYGMEQLQEIAKLLAEDPGYKDTVVQYIVDDLVWMSDFEIHTLTKDYSCLSKFTLPDELMLVSGKFMHFDKMLPELKQN
;
A
#
# COMPACT_ATOMS: atom_id res chain seq x y z
N GLY A 1 -8.16 -21.14 -13.45
CA GLY A 1 -9.63 -20.96 -13.46
C GLY A 1 -9.90 -19.49 -13.59
N GLU A 2 -10.73 -19.10 -14.53
CA GLU A 2 -11.01 -17.72 -14.90
C GLU A 2 -11.37 -16.89 -13.66
N ASN A 3 -10.52 -15.92 -13.32
CA ASN A 3 -10.84 -14.93 -12.31
C ASN A 3 -11.89 -14.01 -12.95
N SER A 4 -13.16 -14.32 -12.72
CA SER A 4 -14.30 -13.51 -13.18
C SER A 4 -14.24 -12.16 -12.46
N TYR A 5 -13.54 -11.18 -13.05
CA TYR A 5 -13.56 -9.79 -12.59
C TYR A 5 -14.98 -9.25 -12.78
N ASN A 6 -15.83 -9.40 -11.77
CA ASN A 6 -17.17 -8.86 -11.78
C ASN A 6 -17.10 -7.32 -11.90
N GLY A 7 -18.04 -6.71 -12.63
CA GLY A 7 -18.08 -5.25 -12.82
C GLY A 7 -18.06 -4.44 -11.50
N MET A 8 -18.52 -5.04 -10.41
CA MET A 8 -18.44 -4.46 -9.06
C MET A 8 -16.99 -4.36 -8.53
N SER A 9 -16.12 -5.34 -8.84
CA SER A 9 -14.69 -5.30 -8.48
C SER A 9 -13.99 -4.17 -9.22
N ILE A 10 -14.23 -4.08 -10.53
CA ILE A 10 -13.66 -3.01 -11.37
C ILE A 10 -14.08 -1.63 -10.85
N MET A 11 -15.37 -1.43 -10.54
CA MET A 11 -15.85 -0.17 -10.00
C MET A 11 -15.24 0.17 -8.63
N THR A 12 -14.95 -0.85 -7.83
CA THR A 12 -14.28 -0.69 -6.53
C THR A 12 -12.83 -0.23 -6.73
N ASP A 13 -12.10 -0.85 -7.65
CA ASP A 13 -10.71 -0.51 -7.94
C ASP A 13 -10.60 0.89 -8.58
N LEU A 14 -11.52 1.24 -9.49
CA LEU A 14 -11.60 2.59 -10.05
C LEU A 14 -11.87 3.65 -8.96
N ARG A 15 -12.72 3.32 -7.98
CA ARG A 15 -12.97 4.22 -6.83
C ARG A 15 -11.72 4.37 -5.97
N LYS A 16 -10.99 3.28 -5.67
CA LYS A 16 -9.71 3.32 -4.95
C LYS A 16 -8.69 4.20 -5.68
N LEU A 17 -8.49 3.97 -6.97
CA LEU A 17 -7.57 4.75 -7.81
C LEU A 17 -7.93 6.23 -7.87
N SER A 18 -9.24 6.54 -8.00
CA SER A 18 -9.73 7.92 -8.00
C SER A 18 -9.48 8.63 -6.66
N ASN A 19 -9.37 7.88 -5.56
CA ASN A 19 -9.02 8.43 -4.25
C ASN A 19 -7.50 8.63 -4.12
N HIS A 20 -6.72 7.58 -4.38
CA HIS A 20 -5.25 7.62 -4.28
C HIS A 20 -4.61 6.43 -5.01
N PRO A 21 -3.51 6.61 -5.78
CA PRO A 21 -2.79 5.52 -6.42
C PRO A 21 -2.31 4.41 -5.46
N LEU A 22 -1.77 4.79 -4.30
CA LEU A 22 -1.30 3.86 -3.25
C LEU A 22 -2.37 2.96 -2.60
N LEU A 23 -3.66 3.16 -2.88
CA LEU A 23 -4.71 2.21 -2.49
C LEU A 23 -4.76 0.97 -3.38
N MET A 24 -3.89 0.94 -4.40
CA MET A 24 -3.59 -0.21 -5.23
C MET A 24 -2.11 -0.57 -5.07
N ARG A 25 -1.69 -1.68 -5.68
CA ARG A 25 -0.31 -2.16 -5.64
C ARG A 25 0.43 -1.87 -6.95
N PHE A 26 1.39 -0.95 -6.90
CA PHE A 26 2.24 -0.53 -8.01
C PHE A 26 3.74 -0.50 -7.65
N HIS A 27 4.07 -0.28 -6.38
CA HIS A 27 5.45 -0.09 -5.92
C HIS A 27 6.08 -1.35 -5.34
N TYR A 28 5.29 -2.24 -4.73
CA TYR A 28 5.79 -3.51 -4.18
C TYR A 28 5.58 -4.68 -5.14
N GLY A 29 6.67 -5.15 -5.75
CA GLY A 29 6.70 -6.34 -6.59
C GLY A 29 6.83 -7.65 -5.80
N MET A 30 6.57 -8.79 -6.45
CA MET A 30 6.59 -10.11 -5.81
C MET A 30 7.94 -10.45 -5.15
N GLU A 31 9.07 -10.08 -5.76
CA GLU A 31 10.40 -10.30 -5.18
C GLU A 31 10.57 -9.54 -3.86
N GLN A 32 10.09 -8.28 -3.80
CA GLN A 32 10.11 -7.48 -2.59
C GLN A 32 9.20 -8.09 -1.52
N LEU A 33 8.01 -8.60 -1.89
CA LEU A 33 7.12 -9.27 -0.94
C LEU A 33 7.77 -10.51 -0.33
N GLN A 34 8.50 -11.30 -1.13
CA GLN A 34 9.23 -12.45 -0.61
C GLN A 34 10.34 -12.06 0.36
N GLU A 35 11.05 -10.97 0.10
CA GLU A 35 12.05 -10.46 1.05
C GLU A 35 11.41 -9.92 2.34
N ILE A 36 10.34 -9.13 2.21
CA ILE A 36 9.57 -8.61 3.35
C ILE A 36 9.07 -9.76 4.21
N ALA A 37 8.50 -10.80 3.60
CA ALA A 37 8.00 -11.97 4.29
C ALA A 37 9.09 -12.76 5.03
N LYS A 38 10.29 -12.89 4.45
CA LYS A 38 11.43 -13.52 5.13
C LYS A 38 11.84 -12.75 6.38
N LEU A 39 11.95 -11.42 6.27
CA LEU A 39 12.32 -10.58 7.42
C LEU A 39 11.24 -10.59 8.51
N LEU A 40 9.96 -10.58 8.12
CA LEU A 40 8.85 -10.69 9.07
C LEU A 40 8.81 -12.04 9.78
N ALA A 41 9.10 -13.14 9.07
CA ALA A 41 9.13 -14.47 9.68
C ALA A 41 10.25 -14.64 10.72
N GLU A 42 11.32 -13.87 10.60
CA GLU A 42 12.43 -13.83 11.56
C GLU A 42 12.16 -12.89 12.74
N ASP A 43 11.23 -11.94 12.60
CA ASP A 43 10.87 -10.99 13.65
C ASP A 43 9.99 -11.66 14.72
N PRO A 44 10.44 -11.73 15.98
CA PRO A 44 9.68 -12.39 17.05
C PRO A 44 8.37 -11.66 17.41
N GLY A 45 8.22 -10.39 17.00
CA GLY A 45 7.01 -9.60 17.20
C GLY A 45 5.92 -9.84 16.15
N TYR A 46 6.23 -10.54 15.05
CA TYR A 46 5.27 -10.79 13.99
C TYR A 46 4.45 -12.07 14.23
N LYS A 47 3.20 -12.06 13.75
CA LYS A 47 2.19 -13.11 14.05
C LYS A 47 2.51 -14.48 13.45
N ASP A 48 3.21 -14.54 12.33
CA ASP A 48 3.40 -15.74 11.51
C ASP A 48 4.90 -16.00 11.27
N THR A 49 5.32 -17.27 11.25
CA THR A 49 6.73 -17.66 11.02
C THR A 49 6.92 -18.38 9.69
N VAL A 50 5.83 -18.72 9.00
CA VAL A 50 5.87 -19.42 7.71
C VAL A 50 5.83 -18.40 6.58
N VAL A 51 6.98 -18.17 5.96
CA VAL A 51 7.16 -17.17 4.87
C VAL A 51 6.06 -17.25 3.81
N GLN A 52 5.66 -18.44 3.38
CA GLN A 52 4.63 -18.61 2.35
C GLN A 52 3.29 -17.97 2.72
N TYR A 53 2.84 -18.15 3.97
CA TYR A 53 1.57 -17.59 4.44
C TYR A 53 1.64 -16.07 4.53
N ILE A 54 2.80 -15.53 4.92
CA ILE A 54 3.02 -14.09 4.96
C ILE A 54 3.00 -13.50 3.54
N VAL A 55 3.64 -14.17 2.56
CA VAL A 55 3.58 -13.74 1.16
C VAL A 55 2.14 -13.76 0.65
N ASP A 56 1.39 -14.82 0.93
CA ASP A 56 0.00 -14.94 0.50
C ASP A 56 -0.86 -13.80 1.06
N ASP A 57 -0.65 -13.40 2.32
CA ASP A 57 -1.30 -12.23 2.94
C ASP A 57 -0.89 -10.92 2.27
N LEU A 58 0.42 -10.69 2.11
CA LEU A 58 0.98 -9.47 1.51
C LEU A 58 0.51 -9.29 0.05
N VAL A 59 0.21 -10.38 -0.66
CA VAL A 59 -0.26 -10.31 -2.05
C VAL A 59 -1.62 -9.60 -2.18
N TRP A 60 -2.43 -9.58 -1.13
CA TRP A 60 -3.72 -8.91 -1.12
C TRP A 60 -3.68 -7.47 -0.59
N MET A 61 -2.52 -7.04 -0.07
CA MET A 61 -2.33 -5.71 0.49
C MET A 61 -1.99 -4.67 -0.60
N SER A 62 -2.44 -3.44 -0.39
CA SER A 62 -2.09 -2.26 -1.17
C SER A 62 -0.72 -1.70 -0.77
N ASP A 63 -0.16 -0.81 -1.60
CA ASP A 63 1.13 -0.19 -1.29
C ASP A 63 1.08 0.62 0.01
N PHE A 64 -0.05 1.28 0.30
CA PHE A 64 -0.23 2.03 1.54
C PHE A 64 -0.21 1.12 2.78
N GLU A 65 -0.86 -0.05 2.69
CA GLU A 65 -0.89 -1.02 3.79
C GLU A 65 0.48 -1.63 4.03
N ILE A 66 1.21 -1.99 2.97
CA ILE A 66 2.58 -2.51 3.09
C ILE A 66 3.51 -1.43 3.63
N HIS A 67 3.40 -0.18 3.16
CA HIS A 67 4.18 0.94 3.70
C HIS A 67 3.92 1.16 5.20
N THR A 68 2.66 1.06 5.63
CA THR A 68 2.31 1.13 7.05
C THR A 68 3.00 0.02 7.84
N LEU A 69 2.99 -1.21 7.30
CA LEU A 69 3.73 -2.33 7.89
C LEU A 69 5.24 -2.04 8.02
N THR A 70 5.84 -1.37 7.04
CA THR A 70 7.26 -0.98 7.15
C THR A 70 7.54 0.03 8.25
N LYS A 71 6.54 0.82 8.65
CA LYS A 71 6.64 1.78 9.75
C LYS A 71 6.46 1.10 11.12
N ASP A 72 5.67 0.04 11.18
CA ASP A 72 5.42 -0.73 12.40
C ASP A 72 6.59 -1.66 12.76
N TYR A 73 7.26 -2.24 11.76
CA TYR A 73 8.35 -3.20 11.96
C TYR A 73 9.69 -2.64 11.48
N SER A 74 10.61 -2.40 12.43
CA SER A 74 11.92 -1.81 12.15
C SER A 74 12.78 -2.63 11.17
N CYS A 75 12.61 -3.95 11.14
CA CYS A 75 13.27 -4.86 10.20
C CYS A 75 12.93 -4.56 8.73
N LEU A 76 11.81 -3.88 8.48
CA LEU A 76 11.31 -3.53 7.15
C LEU A 76 11.64 -2.10 6.72
N SER A 77 12.35 -1.32 7.54
CA SER A 77 12.68 0.09 7.26
C SER A 77 13.34 0.33 5.88
N LYS A 78 14.07 -0.66 5.35
CA LYS A 78 14.68 -0.60 4.00
C LYS A 78 13.66 -0.54 2.85
N PHE A 79 12.40 -0.93 3.11
CA PHE A 79 11.32 -0.98 2.12
C PHE A 79 10.37 0.21 2.21
N THR A 80 10.57 1.13 3.16
CA THR A 80 9.69 2.27 3.36
C THR A 80 9.68 3.19 2.13
N LEU A 81 8.49 3.38 1.55
CA LEU A 81 8.28 4.35 0.47
C LEU A 81 8.53 5.80 0.94
N PRO A 82 9.03 6.68 0.04
CA PRO A 82 9.13 8.11 0.31
C PRO A 82 7.77 8.74 0.63
N ASP A 83 7.72 9.62 1.64
CA ASP A 83 6.49 10.33 2.02
C ASP A 83 5.94 11.21 0.89
N GLU A 84 6.79 11.65 -0.04
CA GLU A 84 6.39 12.39 -1.24
C GLU A 84 5.35 11.63 -2.09
N LEU A 85 5.46 10.29 -2.16
CA LEU A 85 4.48 9.46 -2.89
C LEU A 85 3.09 9.49 -2.26
N MET A 86 3.00 9.76 -0.96
CA MET A 86 1.72 9.92 -0.24
C MET A 86 1.01 11.23 -0.61
N LEU A 87 1.74 12.21 -1.14
CA LEU A 87 1.20 13.47 -1.60
C LEU A 87 0.74 13.40 -3.08
N VAL A 88 1.13 12.35 -3.81
CA VAL A 88 0.78 12.16 -5.23
C VAL A 88 -0.65 11.62 -5.36
N SER A 89 -1.63 12.50 -5.13
CA SER A 89 -3.04 12.25 -5.43
C SER A 89 -3.67 13.44 -6.14
N GLY A 90 -4.48 13.17 -7.16
CA GLY A 90 -5.25 14.21 -7.85
C GLY A 90 -6.18 14.99 -6.91
N LYS A 91 -6.62 14.37 -5.82
CA LYS A 91 -7.42 15.06 -4.79
C LYS A 91 -6.57 16.01 -3.95
N PHE A 92 -5.38 15.59 -3.52
CA PHE A 92 -4.46 16.47 -2.79
C PHE A 92 -4.00 17.63 -3.66
N MET A 93 -3.65 17.38 -4.92
CA MET A 93 -3.31 18.44 -5.89
C MET A 93 -4.44 19.47 -6.07
N HIS A 94 -5.70 19.03 -6.01
CA HIS A 94 -6.83 19.97 -6.07
C HIS A 94 -7.03 20.68 -4.73
N PHE A 95 -6.90 19.97 -3.62
CA PHE A 95 -7.01 20.52 -2.27
C PHE A 95 -5.95 21.59 -2.00
N ASP A 96 -4.71 21.39 -2.43
CA ASP A 96 -3.63 22.35 -2.32
C ASP A 96 -3.93 23.68 -3.03
N LYS A 97 -4.73 23.64 -4.10
CA LYS A 97 -5.21 24.86 -4.78
C LYS A 97 -6.31 25.58 -4.00
N MET A 98 -7.15 24.83 -3.30
CA MET A 98 -8.27 25.38 -2.51
C MET A 98 -7.83 25.87 -1.12
N LEU A 99 -6.82 25.25 -0.52
CA LEU A 99 -6.34 25.59 0.83
C LEU A 99 -6.02 27.09 1.03
N PRO A 100 -5.35 27.78 0.07
CA PRO A 100 -5.12 29.22 0.18
C PRO A 100 -6.39 30.06 0.24
N GLU A 101 -7.42 29.68 -0.54
CA GLU A 101 -8.72 30.38 -0.57
C GLU A 101 -9.48 30.17 0.74
N LEU A 102 -9.48 28.93 1.25
CA LEU A 102 -10.12 28.58 2.51
C LEU A 102 -9.47 29.26 3.73
N LYS A 103 -8.15 29.48 3.69
CA LYS A 103 -7.41 30.15 4.77
C LYS A 103 -7.72 31.65 4.88
N GLN A 104 -8.20 32.27 3.81
CA GLN A 104 -8.51 33.71 3.77
C GLN A 104 -9.92 34.04 4.29
N ASN A 105 -10.75 33.03 4.56
CA ASN A 105 -12.07 33.15 5.18
C ASN A 105 -12.02 32.83 6.68
#